data_AF-A0A497SCJ2-F1
#
_entry.id   AF-A0A497SCJ2-F1
#
_cell.length_a   1.000
_cell.length_b   1.000
_cell.length_c   1.000
_cell.angle_alpha   90.00
_cell.angle_beta   90.00
_cell.angle_gamma   90.00
#
_symmetry.space_group_name_H-M   'P 1'
#
loop_
_entity.id
_entity.type
_entity.pdbx_description
1 polymer ?
#
loop_
_entity_poly.entity_id
_entity_poly.type
_entity_poly.pdbx_seq_one_letter_code
_entity_poly.pdbx_strand_id
1 'polypeptide(L)'
;MVNKVDTKVIQDHKLGDRAPCPIIFDPTGDSETHLADILNALDNRVKVKSISFGPTISQDTETDSGWDLPAKALVLDVVVLVETADSGVSLDVGLLSSETGGDADGFLDGVSLGSTGLVQGELSVTKTSGTNENYISAVSCTRGVLLRSLEYELGSDATGDHGFVAYERVPHYAGSVTAKSISYT
;
A
#
# COMPACT_ATOMS: atom_id res chain seq x y z
N MET A 1 -44.02 -27.14 25.48
CA MET A 1 -42.60 -27.02 25.89
C MET A 1 -41.98 -25.95 25.02
N VAL A 2 -41.74 -24.75 25.55
CA VAL A 2 -41.20 -23.62 24.78
C VAL A 2 -39.69 -23.72 24.83
N ASN A 3 -39.05 -24.06 23.71
CA ASN A 3 -37.60 -23.97 23.59
C ASN A 3 -37.21 -22.49 23.58
N LYS A 4 -36.77 -21.99 24.74
CA LYS A 4 -36.11 -20.70 24.86
C LYS A 4 -34.78 -20.80 24.11
N VAL A 5 -34.67 -20.07 23.01
CA VAL A 5 -33.39 -19.77 22.37
C VAL A 5 -32.55 -19.03 23.41
N ASP A 6 -31.43 -19.63 23.80
CA ASP A 6 -30.52 -19.08 24.80
C ASP A 6 -30.00 -17.73 24.29
N THR A 7 -30.32 -16.67 25.02
CA THR A 7 -30.09 -15.27 24.65
C THR A 7 -28.64 -14.84 24.91
N LYS A 8 -27.70 -15.78 24.75
CA LYS A 8 -26.26 -15.53 24.60
C LYS A 8 -25.88 -15.16 23.15
N VAL A 9 -26.89 -14.76 22.38
CA VAL A 9 -26.80 -14.05 21.12
C VAL A 9 -25.87 -12.85 21.31
N ILE A 10 -24.65 -12.97 20.78
CA ILE A 10 -23.97 -11.89 20.04
C ILE A 10 -24.03 -10.55 20.78
N GLN A 11 -23.47 -10.49 21.98
CA GLN A 11 -23.16 -9.22 22.60
C GLN A 11 -21.72 -9.24 23.08
N ASP A 12 -21.02 -8.18 22.67
CA ASP A 12 -19.73 -7.71 23.17
C ASP A 12 -18.45 -8.20 22.52
N HIS A 13 -18.35 -8.12 21.19
CA HIS A 13 -17.07 -7.80 20.57
C HIS A 13 -17.19 -6.46 19.82
N LYS A 14 -17.31 -5.38 20.60
CA LYS A 14 -16.95 -4.04 20.14
C LYS A 14 -15.46 -4.07 19.76
N LEU A 15 -15.18 -4.05 18.47
CA LEU A 15 -13.94 -3.53 17.90
C LEU A 15 -14.45 -2.58 16.80
N GLY A 16 -14.59 -1.26 17.00
CA GLY A 16 -13.66 -0.45 17.76
C GLY A 16 -12.31 -0.56 17.06
N ASP A 17 -12.17 0.20 15.97
CA ASP A 17 -11.00 0.33 15.09
C ASP A 17 -11.08 -0.43 13.76
N ARG A 18 -10.77 0.31 12.70
CA ARG A 18 -10.93 0.00 11.28
C ARG A 18 -9.91 -1.03 10.82
N ALA A 19 -9.77 -2.14 11.53
CA ALA A 19 -9.02 -3.28 11.03
C ALA A 19 -9.78 -3.86 9.83
N PRO A 20 -9.14 -4.13 8.69
CA PRO A 20 -9.79 -4.81 7.58
C PRO A 20 -10.31 -6.16 8.10
N CYS A 21 -11.63 -6.30 8.25
CA CYS A 21 -12.24 -7.56 8.65
C CYS A 21 -12.34 -8.45 7.40
N PRO A 22 -11.58 -9.55 7.32
CA PRO A 22 -11.77 -10.49 6.22
C PRO A 22 -13.14 -11.15 6.39
N ILE A 23 -14.08 -10.86 5.48
CA ILE A 23 -15.31 -11.62 5.34
C ILE A 23 -14.97 -12.91 4.60
N ILE A 24 -15.31 -14.05 5.20
CA ILE A 24 -15.10 -15.37 4.61
C ILE A 24 -16.44 -15.90 4.12
N PHE A 25 -16.51 -16.17 2.81
CA PHE A 25 -17.60 -16.95 2.24
C PHE A 25 -17.16 -18.41 2.22
N ASP A 26 -17.84 -19.26 3.00
CA ASP A 26 -17.72 -20.72 2.91
C ASP A 26 -18.88 -21.27 2.07
N PRO A 27 -18.68 -21.52 0.76
CA PRO A 27 -19.72 -22.09 -0.09
C PRO A 27 -19.93 -23.60 0.13
N THR A 28 -19.09 -24.26 0.93
CA THR A 28 -19.10 -25.72 1.12
C THR A 28 -19.89 -26.16 2.35
N GLY A 29 -20.07 -25.27 3.34
CA GLY A 29 -20.89 -25.50 4.53
C GLY A 29 -20.26 -26.43 5.57
N ASP A 30 -18.96 -26.75 5.44
CA ASP A 30 -18.25 -27.69 6.31
C ASP A 30 -17.47 -26.94 7.42
N SER A 31 -18.23 -26.15 8.18
CA SER A 31 -17.74 -25.05 9.02
C SER A 31 -16.91 -25.43 10.25
N GLU A 32 -16.77 -26.71 10.61
CA GLU A 32 -16.05 -27.09 11.84
C GLU A 32 -14.61 -27.57 11.58
N THR A 33 -14.33 -28.16 10.41
CA THR A 33 -12.99 -28.64 10.05
C THR A 33 -12.15 -27.54 9.42
N HIS A 34 -12.74 -26.69 8.57
CA HIS A 34 -12.00 -25.66 7.85
C HIS A 34 -11.91 -24.33 8.59
N LEU A 35 -12.84 -24.02 9.49
CA LEU A 35 -12.80 -22.74 10.20
C LEU A 35 -11.61 -22.65 11.14
N ALA A 36 -11.21 -23.74 11.79
CA ALA A 36 -9.99 -23.79 12.60
C ALA A 36 -8.72 -23.59 11.75
N ASP A 37 -8.66 -24.19 10.56
CA ASP A 37 -7.54 -24.01 9.62
C ASP A 37 -7.50 -22.60 9.05
N ILE A 38 -8.66 -22.03 8.74
CA ILE A 38 -8.82 -20.66 8.24
C ILE A 38 -8.46 -19.66 9.35
N LEU A 39 -8.88 -19.89 10.59
CA LEU A 39 -8.55 -19.08 11.77
C LEU A 39 -7.05 -19.17 12.11
N ASN A 40 -6.45 -20.36 12.03
CA ASN A 40 -5.00 -20.54 12.17
C ASN A 40 -4.22 -19.86 11.03
N ALA A 41 -4.75 -19.87 9.80
CA ALA A 41 -4.19 -19.12 8.69
C ALA A 41 -4.36 -17.60 8.87
N LEU A 42 -5.44 -17.15 9.52
CA LEU A 42 -5.77 -15.76 9.86
C LEU A 42 -4.84 -15.18 10.94
N ASP A 43 -4.51 -15.95 11.97
CA ASP A 43 -3.68 -15.54 13.13
C ASP A 43 -2.25 -15.11 12.74
N ASN A 44 -1.87 -15.30 11.47
CA ASN A 44 -0.56 -14.96 10.90
C ASN A 44 -0.63 -13.98 9.70
N ARG A 45 -1.77 -13.34 9.43
CA ARG A 45 -2.05 -12.69 8.12
C ARG A 45 -1.40 -11.34 7.85
N VAL A 46 -1.10 -10.56 8.88
CA VAL A 46 -0.41 -9.28 8.70
C VAL A 46 0.90 -9.36 9.45
N LYS A 47 1.98 -9.59 8.69
CA LYS A 47 3.34 -9.55 9.20
C LYS A 47 4.00 -8.27 8.72
N VAL A 48 4.44 -7.45 9.66
CA VAL A 48 5.33 -6.33 9.36
C VAL A 48 6.74 -6.89 9.26
N LYS A 49 7.33 -6.82 8.07
CA LYS A 49 8.73 -7.13 7.86
C LYS A 49 9.52 -5.82 7.86
N SER A 50 10.38 -5.64 8.84
CA SER A 50 11.41 -4.60 8.79
C SER A 50 12.56 -5.09 7.90
N ILE A 51 12.94 -4.24 6.94
CA ILE A 51 14.08 -4.42 6.04
C ILE A 51 15.01 -3.25 6.34
N SER A 52 16.28 -3.55 6.66
CA SER A 52 17.27 -2.50 6.90
C SER A 52 17.91 -2.11 5.58
N PHE A 53 17.97 -0.82 5.32
CA PHE A 53 18.85 -0.27 4.28
C PHE A 53 20.25 -0.08 4.88
N GLY A 54 21.29 -0.09 4.05
CA GLY A 54 22.64 0.22 4.50
C GLY A 54 22.77 1.66 5.02
N PRO A 55 23.91 2.04 5.64
CA PRO A 55 24.12 3.40 6.15
C PRO A 55 24.17 4.48 5.05
N THR A 56 24.20 4.08 3.78
CA THR A 56 24.20 4.96 2.62
C THR A 56 23.27 4.37 1.56
N ILE A 57 22.36 5.20 1.07
CA ILE A 57 21.45 4.88 -0.03
C ILE A 57 22.05 5.52 -1.28
N SER A 58 22.15 4.76 -2.37
CA SER A 58 22.74 5.20 -3.64
C SER A 58 21.64 5.49 -4.65
N GLN A 59 21.31 6.77 -4.84
CA GLN A 59 20.26 7.22 -5.75
C GLN A 59 20.47 6.84 -7.22
N ASP A 60 21.68 6.41 -7.59
CA ASP A 60 22.03 6.02 -8.97
C ASP A 60 22.13 4.49 -9.15
N THR A 61 21.93 3.69 -8.10
CA THR A 61 22.17 2.24 -8.17
C THR A 61 21.17 1.47 -7.35
N GLU A 62 20.29 0.76 -8.06
CA GLU A 62 19.35 -0.17 -7.46
C GLU A 62 20.10 -1.24 -6.65
N THR A 63 19.71 -1.37 -5.39
CA THR A 63 20.28 -2.31 -4.44
C THR A 63 19.25 -3.36 -4.06
N ASP A 64 19.60 -4.63 -4.23
CA ASP A 64 18.83 -5.75 -3.69
C ASP A 64 18.95 -5.76 -2.16
N SER A 65 17.82 -5.79 -1.46
CA SER A 65 17.78 -5.87 0.00
C SER A 65 18.19 -7.24 0.55
N GLY A 66 18.27 -8.27 -0.30
CA GLY A 66 18.49 -9.66 0.08
C GLY A 66 17.28 -10.29 0.77
N TRP A 67 16.13 -9.61 0.78
CA TRP A 67 14.87 -10.15 1.25
C TRP A 67 13.89 -10.33 0.10
N ASP A 68 13.38 -11.55 0.00
CA ASP A 68 12.39 -11.92 -1.00
C ASP A 68 10.97 -11.81 -0.45
N LEU A 69 10.13 -11.07 -1.17
CA LEU A 69 8.69 -11.12 -1.03
C LEU A 69 8.19 -12.52 -1.44
N PRO A 70 7.53 -13.27 -0.54
CA PRO A 70 7.05 -14.60 -0.85
C PRO A 70 6.09 -14.62 -2.05
N ALA A 71 6.12 -15.71 -2.81
CA ALA A 71 5.16 -15.93 -3.88
C ALA A 71 3.72 -15.83 -3.35
N LYS A 72 2.82 -15.22 -4.13
CA LYS A 72 1.40 -15.07 -3.78
C LYS A 72 1.15 -14.25 -2.49
N ALA A 73 2.12 -13.45 -2.05
CA ALA A 73 1.93 -12.51 -0.95
C ALA A 73 1.07 -11.30 -1.37
N LEU A 74 0.41 -10.70 -0.39
CA LEU A 74 -0.30 -9.43 -0.54
C LEU A 74 0.46 -8.35 0.23
N VAL A 75 0.94 -7.33 -0.44
CA VAL A 75 1.57 -6.15 0.18
C VAL A 75 0.50 -5.09 0.37
N LEU A 76 0.23 -4.73 1.62
CA LEU A 76 -0.81 -3.76 1.97
C LEU A 76 -0.29 -2.32 1.90
N ASP A 77 0.92 -2.09 2.42
CA ASP A 77 1.57 -0.79 2.42
C ASP A 77 3.08 -0.95 2.61
N VAL A 78 3.83 0.08 2.23
CA VAL A 78 5.28 0.21 2.46
C VAL A 78 5.52 1.57 3.08
N VAL A 79 6.24 1.59 4.19
CA VAL A 79 6.60 2.80 4.94
C VAL A 79 8.08 2.78 5.27
N VAL A 80 8.67 3.97 5.34
CA VAL A 80 10.08 4.18 5.61
C VAL A 80 10.20 4.86 6.97
N LEU A 81 11.00 4.30 7.87
CA LEU A 81 11.36 4.94 9.13
C LEU A 81 12.66 5.72 8.93
N VAL A 82 12.59 7.04 8.98
CA VAL A 82 13.74 7.93 8.88
C VAL A 82 14.19 8.33 10.28
N GLU A 83 15.31 7.79 10.73
CA GLU A 83 15.91 8.16 12.02
C GLU A 83 16.80 9.41 11.91
N THR A 84 17.47 9.59 10.78
CA THR A 84 18.29 10.76 10.46
C THR A 84 17.80 11.37 9.16
N ALA A 85 17.37 12.63 9.21
CA ALA A 85 16.88 13.33 8.04
C ALA A 85 17.99 13.61 7.03
N ASP A 86 17.70 13.37 5.75
CA ASP A 86 18.56 13.73 4.62
C ASP A 86 17.71 14.36 3.51
N SER A 87 17.81 15.68 3.37
CA SER A 87 17.02 16.44 2.39
C SER A 87 17.54 16.34 0.96
N GLY A 88 18.75 15.78 0.77
CA GLY A 88 19.35 15.60 -0.56
C GLY A 88 19.03 14.26 -1.21
N VAL A 89 18.25 13.42 -0.52
CA VAL A 89 18.00 12.03 -0.92
C VAL A 89 16.50 11.76 -1.01
N SER A 90 16.09 11.24 -2.16
CA SER A 90 14.84 10.50 -2.33
C SER A 90 15.11 9.01 -2.31
N LEU A 91 14.10 8.23 -1.93
CA LEU A 91 14.16 6.78 -1.90
C LEU A 91 13.09 6.20 -2.83
N ASP A 92 13.50 5.25 -3.65
CA ASP A 92 12.60 4.38 -4.40
C ASP A 92 12.57 3.01 -3.72
N VAL A 93 11.39 2.39 -3.65
CA VAL A 93 11.23 1.04 -3.10
C VAL A 93 10.32 0.24 -4.00
N GLY A 94 10.73 -0.98 -4.33
CA GLY A 94 10.03 -1.77 -5.32
C GLY A 94 10.45 -3.23 -5.38
N LEU A 95 10.14 -3.85 -6.52
CA LEU A 95 10.59 -5.17 -6.91
C LEU A 95 11.84 -5.02 -7.78
N LEU A 96 12.85 -5.85 -7.56
CA LEU A 96 14.12 -5.79 -8.29
C LEU A 96 13.89 -5.73 -9.81
N SER A 97 14.27 -4.60 -10.43
CA SER A 97 13.91 -4.26 -11.81
C SER A 97 14.44 -5.26 -12.85
N SER A 98 15.54 -5.93 -12.53
CA SER A 98 16.16 -6.95 -13.38
C SER A 98 15.39 -8.28 -13.42
N GLU A 99 14.43 -8.49 -12.52
CA GLU A 99 13.56 -9.66 -12.52
C GLU A 99 12.35 -9.47 -13.46
N THR A 100 11.77 -10.58 -13.93
CA THR A 100 10.53 -10.50 -14.72
C THR A 100 9.38 -9.92 -13.90
N GLY A 101 8.82 -8.80 -14.34
CA GLY A 101 7.80 -8.06 -13.58
C GLY A 101 8.37 -7.30 -12.38
N GLY A 102 9.68 -7.02 -12.40
CA GLY A 102 10.33 -6.05 -11.52
C GLY A 102 9.92 -4.62 -11.84
N ASP A 103 9.99 -3.77 -10.83
CA ASP A 103 9.49 -2.39 -10.83
C ASP A 103 10.11 -1.68 -9.61
N ALA A 104 11.24 -0.99 -9.81
CA ALA A 104 12.09 -0.46 -8.73
C ALA A 104 11.40 0.65 -7.90
N ASP A 105 10.48 1.37 -8.53
CA ASP A 105 9.61 2.41 -7.97
C ASP A 105 8.17 1.89 -7.74
N GLY A 106 7.99 0.57 -7.78
CA GLY A 106 6.68 -0.06 -7.74
C GLY A 106 5.91 0.18 -6.44
N PHE A 107 6.56 0.34 -5.28
CA PHE A 107 5.88 0.57 -4.00
C PHE A 107 5.98 2.01 -3.51
N LEU A 108 7.15 2.63 -3.62
CA LEU A 108 7.41 4.03 -3.31
C LEU A 108 8.28 4.62 -4.42
N ASP A 109 7.95 5.84 -4.83
CA ASP A 109 8.54 6.56 -5.96
C ASP A 109 8.94 7.96 -5.50
N GLY A 110 10.24 8.21 -5.38
CA GLY A 110 10.83 9.51 -5.09
C GLY A 110 10.45 10.06 -3.72
N VAL A 111 10.28 9.21 -2.70
CA VAL A 111 9.88 9.67 -1.36
C VAL A 111 11.03 10.41 -0.68
N SER A 112 10.77 11.64 -0.22
CA SER A 112 11.77 12.48 0.45
C SER A 112 12.11 11.98 1.86
N LEU A 113 13.40 11.91 2.18
CA LEU A 113 13.90 11.58 3.53
C LEU A 113 14.27 12.83 4.35
N GLY A 114 13.84 14.02 3.92
CA GLY A 114 14.21 15.30 4.53
C GLY A 114 13.62 15.56 5.93
N SER A 115 12.82 14.65 6.47
CA SER A 115 12.23 14.76 7.81
C SER A 115 12.30 13.42 8.53
N THR A 116 12.60 13.47 9.83
CA THR A 116 12.60 12.28 10.69
C THR A 116 11.18 11.79 10.94
N GLY A 117 11.00 10.48 11.07
CA GLY A 117 9.71 9.84 11.37
C GLY A 117 9.30 8.82 10.31
N LEU A 118 8.02 8.48 10.31
CA LEU A 118 7.45 7.58 9.32
C LEU A 118 7.09 8.35 8.05
N VAL A 119 7.68 7.94 6.94
CA VAL A 119 7.42 8.48 5.61
C VAL A 119 6.70 7.42 4.78
N GLN A 120 5.69 7.83 4.03
CA GLN A 120 4.88 6.98 3.16
C GLN A 120 4.64 7.68 1.82
N GLY A 121 4.22 6.93 0.81
CA GLY A 121 3.80 7.51 -0.46
C GLY A 121 2.52 8.36 -0.30
N GLU A 122 2.57 9.60 -0.77
CA GLU A 122 1.51 10.60 -0.63
C GLU A 122 1.01 11.06 -2.01
N LEU A 123 -0.25 11.48 -2.08
CA LEU A 123 -0.84 12.14 -3.24
C LEU A 123 -0.85 13.65 -2.97
N SER A 124 -0.30 14.43 -3.90
CA SER A 124 -0.39 15.88 -3.92
C SER A 124 -1.23 16.33 -5.12
N VAL A 125 -2.19 17.22 -4.88
CA VAL A 125 -3.04 17.81 -5.90
C VAL A 125 -2.95 19.33 -5.77
N THR A 126 -2.41 19.98 -6.80
CA THR A 126 -2.30 21.43 -6.85
C THR A 126 -3.51 22.02 -7.56
N LYS A 127 -4.17 22.98 -6.91
CA LYS A 127 -5.24 23.78 -7.50
C LYS A 127 -4.74 25.19 -7.76
N THR A 128 -4.98 25.68 -8.96
CA THR A 128 -4.68 27.05 -9.34
C THR A 128 -5.98 27.85 -9.47
N SER A 129 -5.98 29.06 -8.94
CA SER A 129 -7.02 30.04 -9.21
C SER A 129 -6.71 30.77 -10.51
N GLY A 130 -7.46 30.45 -11.56
CA GLY A 130 -7.49 31.18 -12.80
C GLY A 130 -8.37 32.43 -12.73
N THR A 131 -8.43 33.15 -13.83
CA THR A 131 -9.30 34.33 -13.98
C THR A 131 -10.76 33.90 -14.16
N ASN A 132 -10.99 32.79 -14.85
CA ASN A 132 -12.32 32.28 -15.18
C ASN A 132 -12.80 31.25 -14.15
N GLU A 133 -11.90 30.43 -13.62
CA GLU A 133 -12.25 29.35 -12.67
C GLU A 133 -11.06 28.84 -11.84
N ASN A 134 -11.34 27.96 -10.87
CA ASN A 134 -10.31 27.18 -10.19
C ASN A 134 -10.17 25.81 -10.85
N TYR A 135 -8.95 25.41 -11.17
CA TYR A 135 -8.67 24.17 -11.90
C TYR A 135 -7.52 23.38 -11.24
N ILE A 136 -7.49 22.07 -11.49
CA ILE A 136 -6.38 21.20 -11.05
C ILE A 136 -5.22 21.39 -12.03
N SER A 137 -4.11 21.94 -11.56
CA SER A 137 -2.98 22.32 -12.41
C SER A 137 -1.79 21.38 -12.33
N ALA A 138 -1.72 20.55 -11.29
CA ALA A 138 -0.74 19.48 -11.17
C ALA A 138 -1.24 18.38 -10.23
N VAL A 139 -0.80 17.15 -10.50
CA VAL A 139 -1.01 15.98 -9.65
C VAL A 139 0.32 15.24 -9.58
N SER A 140 0.78 14.94 -8.37
CA SER A 140 1.96 14.10 -8.16
C SER A 140 1.67 13.06 -7.08
N CYS A 141 2.28 11.88 -7.17
CA CYS A 141 2.11 10.86 -6.16
C CYS A 141 3.39 10.06 -6.00
N THR A 142 3.91 10.01 -4.77
CA THR A 142 5.13 9.27 -4.41
C THR A 142 4.84 7.83 -3.96
N ARG A 143 3.58 7.41 -4.03
CA ARG A 143 3.21 6.00 -3.89
C ARG A 143 3.47 5.33 -5.23
N GLY A 144 4.20 4.22 -5.22
CA GLY A 144 4.51 3.48 -6.43
C GLY A 144 3.29 2.86 -7.10
N VAL A 145 3.42 2.56 -8.39
CA VAL A 145 2.30 2.10 -9.24
C VAL A 145 1.70 0.76 -8.82
N LEU A 146 2.42 -0.08 -8.09
CA LEU A 146 1.92 -1.35 -7.57
C LEU A 146 0.95 -1.17 -6.38
N LEU A 147 0.99 -0.02 -5.68
CA LEU A 147 0.17 0.25 -4.50
C LEU A 147 -0.95 1.26 -4.74
N ARG A 148 -1.18 1.68 -6.00
CA ARG A 148 -2.20 2.67 -6.32
C ARG A 148 -2.90 2.42 -7.64
N SER A 149 -4.12 2.92 -7.71
CA SER A 149 -4.73 3.36 -8.96
C SER A 149 -4.77 4.88 -8.95
N LEU A 150 -4.25 5.52 -9.99
CA LEU A 150 -4.35 6.97 -10.18
C LEU A 150 -4.78 7.26 -11.61
N GLU A 151 -5.93 7.89 -11.75
CA GLU A 151 -6.41 8.48 -12.98
C GLU A 151 -6.62 9.97 -12.74
N TYR A 152 -6.16 10.81 -13.67
CA TYR A 152 -6.38 12.25 -13.55
C TYR A 152 -6.35 12.92 -14.92
N GLU A 153 -6.98 14.08 -14.97
CA GLU A 153 -6.88 15.04 -16.07
C GLU A 153 -6.62 16.40 -15.45
N LEU A 154 -5.63 17.11 -15.97
CA LEU A 154 -5.37 18.49 -15.54
C LEU A 154 -6.38 19.39 -16.23
N GLY A 155 -6.85 20.39 -15.49
CA GLY A 155 -7.67 21.46 -16.04
C GLY A 155 -6.83 22.63 -16.54
N SER A 156 -7.50 23.64 -17.05
CA SER A 156 -6.92 24.92 -17.47
C SER A 156 -7.84 26.09 -17.11
N ASP A 157 -7.41 27.33 -17.35
CA ASP A 157 -8.21 28.54 -17.07
C ASP A 157 -9.22 28.80 -18.22
N ALA A 158 -10.08 27.82 -18.50
CA ALA A 158 -10.98 27.81 -19.64
C ALA A 158 -12.33 27.19 -19.27
N THR A 159 -13.35 28.04 -19.10
CA THR A 159 -14.68 27.70 -18.59
C THR A 159 -15.11 26.24 -18.78
N GLY A 160 -15.20 25.51 -17.67
CA GLY A 160 -15.61 24.10 -17.62
C GLY A 160 -14.45 23.11 -17.64
N ASP A 161 -13.20 23.58 -17.72
CA ASP A 161 -12.00 22.74 -17.74
C ASP A 161 -11.34 22.65 -16.35
N HIS A 162 -12.04 22.01 -15.41
CA HIS A 162 -11.60 21.96 -14.01
C HIS A 162 -10.55 20.87 -13.75
N GLY A 163 -10.43 19.88 -14.65
CA GLY A 163 -9.71 18.64 -14.42
C GLY A 163 -10.39 17.71 -13.40
N PHE A 164 -9.83 16.51 -13.21
CA PHE A 164 -10.27 15.56 -12.19
C PHE A 164 -9.10 14.74 -11.64
N VAL A 165 -9.29 14.15 -10.46
CA VAL A 165 -8.38 13.17 -9.86
C VAL A 165 -9.21 12.06 -9.23
N ALA A 166 -8.94 10.82 -9.63
CA ALA A 166 -9.44 9.60 -9.01
C ALA A 166 -8.23 8.80 -8.49
N TYR A 167 -8.16 8.64 -7.17
CA TYR A 167 -7.06 7.96 -6.50
C TYR A 167 -7.58 6.92 -5.53
N GLU A 168 -7.01 5.72 -5.62
CA GLU A 168 -7.28 4.62 -4.71
C GLU A 168 -5.97 3.97 -4.27
N ARG A 169 -5.87 3.62 -2.98
CA ARG A 169 -4.81 2.75 -2.48
C ARG A 169 -5.22 1.31 -2.74
N VAL A 170 -4.38 0.58 -3.46
CA VAL A 170 -4.67 -0.80 -3.86
C VAL A 170 -3.57 -1.69 -3.31
N PRO A 171 -3.88 -2.74 -2.53
CA PRO A 171 -2.88 -3.71 -2.14
C PRO A 171 -2.24 -4.40 -3.36
N HIS A 172 -0.93 -4.57 -3.35
CA HIS A 172 -0.24 -5.30 -4.41
C HIS A 172 -0.33 -6.81 -4.15
N TYR A 173 -0.86 -7.56 -5.11
CA TYR A 173 -0.77 -9.01 -5.11
C TYR A 173 0.45 -9.46 -5.91
N ALA A 174 1.42 -10.10 -5.23
CA ALA A 174 2.59 -10.71 -5.84
C ALA A 174 2.18 -12.00 -6.58
N GLY A 175 1.49 -11.82 -7.72
CA GLY A 175 0.90 -12.89 -8.54
C GLY A 175 1.92 -13.86 -9.14
N SER A 176 3.22 -13.61 -8.98
CA SER A 176 4.30 -14.51 -9.34
C SER A 176 4.18 -15.87 -8.65
N VAL A 177 4.62 -16.93 -9.34
CA VAL A 177 4.79 -18.27 -8.75
C VAL A 177 6.13 -18.42 -8.02
N THR A 178 7.07 -17.50 -8.27
CA THR A 178 8.34 -17.39 -7.54
C THR A 178 8.31 -16.19 -6.60
N ALA A 179 9.11 -16.25 -5.54
CA ALA A 179 9.39 -15.09 -4.71
C ALA A 179 10.05 -13.98 -5.54
N LYS A 180 9.96 -12.75 -5.05
CA LYS A 180 10.44 -11.54 -5.72
C LYS A 180 11.33 -10.72 -4.81
N SER A 181 12.51 -10.36 -5.28
CA SER A 181 13.48 -9.61 -4.48
C SER A 181 12.97 -8.19 -4.26
N ILE A 182 13.00 -7.71 -3.01
CA ILE A 182 12.73 -6.29 -2.71
C ILE A 182 13.99 -5.48 -2.98
N SER A 183 13.86 -4.39 -3.72
CA SER A 183 14.95 -3.47 -4.02
C SER A 183 14.66 -2.05 -3.52
N TYR A 184 15.73 -1.26 -3.45
CA TYR A 184 15.69 0.15 -3.13
C TYR A 184 16.78 0.92 -3.88
N THR A 185 16.52 2.20 -4.18
CA THR A 185 17.46 3.12 -4.86
C THR A 185 17.42 4.47 -4.19
#